data_AF-A0A7W9UV38-F1
#
_entry.id   AF-A0A7W9UV38-F1
#
_cell.length_a   1.000
_cell.length_b   1.000
_cell.length_c   1.000
_cell.angle_alpha   90.00
_cell.angle_beta   90.00
_cell.angle_gamma   90.00
#
_symmetry.space_group_name_H-M   'P 1'
#
loop_
_entity.id
_entity.type
_entity.pdbx_description
1 polymer ?
#
loop_
_entity_poly.entity_id
_entity_poly.type
_entity_poly.pdbx_seq_one_letter_code
_entity_poly.pdbx_strand_id
1 'polypeptide(L)' 'MNQPDPTADDPAATPYGCRWCGDEQHHHGEQWHPTAGLHQWTKPTTDQIRDRMTARRARRNS' A
#
# COMPACT_ATOMS: atom_id res chain seq x y z
N MET A 1 17.10 -4.10 14.35
CA MET A 1 16.47 -4.48 13.06
C MET A 1 14.97 -4.48 13.30
N ASN A 2 14.30 -3.34 13.11
CA ASN A 2 12.83 -3.29 13.20
C ASN A 2 12.30 -3.80 11.87
N GLN A 3 11.93 -5.07 11.82
CA GLN A 3 11.12 -5.56 10.72
C GLN A 3 9.70 -5.04 10.94
N PRO A 4 9.07 -4.35 9.97
CA PRO A 4 7.66 -4.04 10.07
C PRO A 4 6.86 -5.34 10.18
N ASP A 5 5.82 -5.30 11.01
CA ASP A 5 4.89 -6.40 11.21
C ASP A 5 4.35 -6.88 9.85
N PRO A 6 4.36 -8.18 9.53
CA PRO A 6 4.02 -8.69 8.18
C PRO A 6 2.56 -8.44 7.77
N THR A 7 1.75 -7.85 8.65
CA THR A 7 0.37 -7.42 8.36
C THR A 7 0.27 -5.99 7.81
N ALA A 8 1.32 -5.17 7.93
CA ALA A 8 1.32 -3.77 7.50
C ALA A 8 1.64 -3.57 6.01
N ASP A 9 2.41 -4.47 5.41
CA ASP A 9 2.78 -4.44 3.98
C ASP A 9 1.72 -5.03 3.06
N ASP A 10 0.54 -5.39 3.57
CA ASP A 10 -0.49 -5.99 2.76
C ASP A 10 -1.34 -4.93 2.03
N PRO A 11 -1.17 -4.74 0.72
CA PRO A 11 -1.90 -3.70 -0.01
C PRO A 11 -3.41 -3.99 -0.07
N ALA A 12 -3.85 -5.21 0.26
CA ALA A 12 -5.28 -5.52 0.40
C ALA A 12 -5.88 -4.94 1.69
N ALA A 13 -5.08 -4.68 2.73
CA ALA A 13 -5.53 -4.00 3.94
C ALA A 13 -5.77 -2.50 3.69
N THR A 14 -4.93 -1.89 2.85
CA THR A 14 -4.94 -0.46 2.50
C THR A 14 -5.15 -0.22 1.00
N PRO A 15 -6.36 -0.47 0.44
CA PRO A 15 -6.60 -0.31 -1.00
C PRO A 15 -6.25 1.08 -1.55
N TYR A 16 -6.39 2.10 -0.72
CA TYR A 16 -6.13 3.50 -1.04
C TYR A 16 -4.75 4.00 -0.57
N GLY A 17 -3.91 3.11 -0.06
CA GLY A 17 -2.54 3.43 0.34
C GLY A 17 -1.66 3.80 -0.84
N CYS A 18 -0.48 4.34 -0.55
CA CYS A 18 0.44 4.92 -1.52
C CYS A 18 0.62 4.02 -2.75
N ARG A 19 0.76 4.65 -3.91
CA ARG A 19 1.01 3.99 -5.19
C ARG A 19 2.21 3.03 -5.12
N TRP A 20 3.24 3.40 -4.36
CA TRP A 20 4.52 2.70 -4.32
C TRP A 20 4.62 1.77 -3.12
N CYS A 21 4.49 2.32 -1.90
CA CYS A 21 4.66 1.54 -0.67
C CYS A 21 3.38 0.82 -0.20
N GLY A 22 2.18 1.30 -0.57
CA GLY A 22 0.93 0.80 0.00
C GLY A 22 0.55 1.40 1.35
N ASP A 23 1.37 2.26 1.95
CA ASP A 23 1.08 2.88 3.26
C ASP A 23 -0.03 3.95 3.19
N GLU A 24 -0.74 4.14 4.29
CA GLU A 24 -1.79 5.15 4.40
C GLU A 24 -1.23 6.58 4.37
N GLN A 25 -2.03 7.53 3.87
CA GLN A 25 -1.60 8.92 3.69
C GLN A 25 -1.22 9.61 5.01
N HIS A 26 -1.92 9.31 6.11
CA HIS A 26 -1.83 10.08 7.34
C HIS A 26 -0.44 10.01 8.02
N HIS A 27 0.30 8.91 7.81
CA HIS A 27 1.61 8.69 8.44
C HIS A 27 2.74 8.40 7.44
N HIS A 28 2.53 8.64 6.14
CA HIS A 28 3.49 8.22 5.10
C HIS A 28 4.81 9.00 5.14
N GLY A 29 4.77 10.32 5.37
CA GLY A 29 5.96 11.18 5.27
C GLY A 29 6.70 11.04 3.93
N GLU A 30 8.02 11.09 3.96
CA GLU A 30 8.89 10.81 2.81
C GLU A 30 9.57 9.45 2.98
N GLN A 31 9.48 8.61 1.95
CA GLN A 31 10.08 7.27 1.97
C GLN A 31 10.80 6.97 0.66
N TRP A 32 11.83 6.12 0.73
CA TRP A 32 12.53 5.64 -0.46
C TRP A 32 11.90 4.34 -0.96
N HIS A 33 11.64 4.25 -2.27
CA HIS A 33 11.17 3.03 -2.92
C HIS A 33 12.04 2.73 -4.14
N PRO A 34 12.42 1.46 -4.42
CA PRO A 34 13.39 1.11 -5.45
C PRO A 34 13.01 1.57 -6.87
N THR A 35 11.72 1.69 -7.17
CA THR A 35 11.24 2.12 -8.49
C THR A 35 10.88 3.59 -8.59
N ALA A 36 10.66 4.26 -7.46
CA ALA A 36 10.18 5.65 -7.41
C ALA A 36 11.22 6.63 -6.83
N GLY A 37 12.30 6.11 -6.24
CA GLY A 37 13.23 6.90 -5.46
C GLY A 37 12.60 7.44 -4.18
N LEU A 38 13.16 8.55 -3.70
CA LEU A 38 12.63 9.29 -2.57
C LEU A 38 11.32 9.97 -2.98
N HIS A 39 10.22 9.67 -2.29
CA HIS A 39 8.90 10.15 -2.66
C HIS A 39 8.00 10.42 -1.45
N GLN A 40 7.07 11.34 -1.65
CA GLN A 40 5.96 11.62 -0.76
C GLN A 40 4.76 10.74 -1.13
N TRP A 41 3.73 10.71 -0.26
CA TRP A 41 2.53 9.93 -0.53
C TRP A 41 1.98 10.26 -1.93
N THR A 42 1.83 9.22 -2.74
CA THR A 42 1.29 9.34 -4.09
C THR A 42 0.00 8.55 -4.18
N LYS A 43 -1.08 9.20 -4.62
CA LYS A 43 -2.38 8.54 -4.77
C LYS A 43 -2.25 7.30 -5.66
N PRO A 44 -2.76 6.12 -5.23
CA PRO A 44 -2.74 4.93 -6.07
C PRO A 44 -3.63 5.12 -7.31
N THR A 45 -3.31 4.38 -8.36
CA THR A 45 -4.13 4.38 -9.58
C THR A 45 -5.46 3.69 -9.35
N THR A 46 -6.44 3.99 -10.22
CA THR A 46 -7.73 3.29 -10.22
C THR A 46 -7.57 1.78 -10.38
N ASP A 47 -6.66 1.32 -11.24
CA ASP A 47 -6.40 -0.10 -11.45
C ASP A 47 -5.79 -0.75 -10.19
N GLN A 48 -4.80 -0.11 -9.55
CA GLN A 48 -4.26 -0.60 -8.28
C GLN A 48 -5.33 -0.68 -7.19
N ILE A 49 -6.20 0.33 -7.07
CA ILE A 49 -7.32 0.30 -6.10
C ILE A 49 -8.25 -0.87 -6.41
N ARG A 50 -8.61 -1.08 -7.67
CA ARG A 50 -9.48 -2.18 -8.12
C ARG A 50 -8.88 -3.54 -7.77
N ASP A 51 -7.60 -3.75 -8.06
CA ASP A 51 -6.93 -5.03 -7.80
C ASP A 51 -6.82 -5.30 -6.30
N ARG A 52 -6.44 -4.28 -5.52
CA ARG A 52 -6.38 -4.37 -4.05
C ARG A 52 -7.74 -4.67 -3.42
N MET A 53 -8.81 -4.02 -3.89
CA MET A 53 -10.17 -4.29 -3.44
C MET A 53 -10.64 -5.69 -3.81
N THR A 54 -10.23 -6.19 -4.97
CA THR A 54 -10.52 -7.56 -5.42
C THR A 54 -9.82 -8.57 -4.51
N ALA A 55 -8.53 -8.39 -4.24
CA ALA A 55 -7.77 -9.23 -3.32
C ALA A 55 -8.37 -9.21 -1.90
N ARG A 56 -8.78 -8.04 -1.41
CA ARG A 56 -9.45 -7.89 -0.11
C ARG A 56 -10.79 -8.63 -0.05
N ARG A 57 -11.55 -8.68 -1.14
CA ARG A 57 -12.79 -9.47 -1.23
C ARG A 57 -12.48 -10.97 -1.16
N ALA A 58 -11.53 -11.45 -1.97
CA ALA A 58 -11.16 -12.87 -1.99
C ALA A 58 -10.80 -13.41 -0.59
N ARG A 59 -10.03 -12.65 0.18
CA ARG A 59 -9.61 -12.99 1.57
C ARG A 59 -10.75 -13.06 2.58
N ARG A 60 -11.88 -12.39 2.32
CA ARG A 60 -13.07 -12.45 3.19
C ARG A 60 -13.95 -13.66 2.89
N ASN A 61 -13.77 -14.25 1.72
CA ASN A 61 -14.57 -15.35 1.19
C ASN A 61 -13.83 -16.70 1.25
N SER A 62 -12.59 -16.71 1.73
CA SER A 62 -11.74 -17.88 2.03
C SER A 62 -11.73 -18.15 3.53
#